data_AF-A0A3S4GQU0-F1
#
_entry.id   AF-A0A3S4GQU0-F1
#
_cell.length_a   1.000
_cell.length_b   1.000
_cell.length_c   1.000
_cell.angle_alpha   90.00
_cell.angle_beta   90.00
_cell.angle_gamma   90.00
#
_symmetry.space_group_name_H-M   'P 1'
#
loop_
_entity.id
_entity.type
_entity.pdbx_description
1 polymer ?
#
loop_
_entity_poly.entity_id
_entity_poly.type
_entity_poly.pdbx_seq_one_letter_code
_entity_poly.pdbx_strand_id
1 'polypeptide(L)'
;MSTDNKQSLPAITLAAIGVVYGDIGTSPLYTLRECLSGQFGFGVERDAVFGFLSLIFWLLIFVVSIKYLTFVMRADNAGEGGILTLMSLAGRNTSARTTSMLVIMGLIGGSFFYGEVVITPAISVMSAIEGLEIVAPQLDTWIVPLSIIVLTLLFMIQKHGTGMVGKLFAPIMLTWFLILAVLGLRSIIANPEVLHALNPVWAVRFFLEYKNRIVYCIGRGGAVDYRRRGVVRRYGTLR
;
A
#
# COMPACT_ATOMS: atom_id res chain seq x y z
N MET A 1 11.36 37.23 21.81
CA MET A 1 11.39 36.06 22.72
C MET A 1 10.43 35.04 22.13
N SER A 2 10.97 34.16 21.28
CA SER A 2 10.19 33.23 20.47
C SER A 2 9.69 32.10 21.37
N THR A 3 8.38 31.98 21.54
CA THR A 3 7.75 30.89 22.27
C THR A 3 7.91 29.58 21.49
N ASP A 4 8.90 28.77 21.89
CA ASP A 4 9.05 27.39 21.43
C ASP A 4 7.84 26.59 21.91
N ASN A 5 6.88 26.41 21.00
CA ASN A 5 5.73 25.57 21.20
C ASN A 5 6.19 24.11 21.03
N LYS A 6 6.82 23.54 22.07
CA LYS A 6 7.22 22.13 22.11
C LYS A 6 5.97 21.27 21.93
N GLN A 7 5.74 20.81 20.69
CA GLN A 7 4.69 19.85 20.40
C GLN A 7 4.88 18.64 21.31
N SER A 8 3.81 18.23 21.98
CA SER A 8 3.88 17.13 22.93
C SER A 8 4.27 15.85 22.19
N LEU A 9 5.21 15.08 22.76
CA LEU A 9 5.67 13.80 22.23
C LEU A 9 4.51 12.89 21.75
N PRO A 10 3.39 12.78 22.50
CA PRO A 10 2.23 11.98 22.06
C PRO A 10 1.58 12.48 20.77
N ALA A 11 1.53 13.80 20.54
CA ALA A 11 0.95 14.37 19.33
C ALA A 11 1.82 14.09 18.09
N ILE A 12 3.14 14.13 18.25
CA ILE A 12 4.10 13.79 17.18
C ILE A 12 4.06 12.29 16.90
N THR A 13 4.04 11.45 17.93
CA THR A 13 3.91 9.99 17.78
C THR A 13 2.59 9.62 17.11
N LEU A 14 1.48 10.23 17.50
CA LEU A 14 0.18 9.97 16.87
C LEU A 14 0.16 10.40 15.40
N ALA A 15 0.75 11.54 15.08
CA ALA A 15 0.90 12.01 13.70
C ALA A 15 1.76 11.05 12.87
N ALA A 16 2.90 10.62 13.39
CA ALA A 16 3.79 9.66 12.74
C ALA A 16 3.10 8.30 12.52
N ILE A 17 2.39 7.78 13.54
CA ILE A 17 1.63 6.53 13.42
C ILE A 17 0.54 6.67 12.37
N GLY A 18 -0.27 7.73 12.42
CA GLY A 18 -1.36 7.94 11.48
C GLY A 18 -0.90 8.02 10.03
N VAL A 19 0.21 8.71 9.78
CA VAL A 19 0.77 8.86 8.42
C VAL A 19 1.43 7.56 7.95
N VAL A 20 2.32 6.97 8.75
CA VAL A 20 3.10 5.78 8.34
C VAL A 20 2.23 4.53 8.25
N TYR A 21 1.38 4.28 9.26
CA TYR A 21 0.50 3.12 9.21
C TYR A 21 -0.66 3.31 8.24
N GLY A 22 -1.06 4.54 7.90
CA GLY A 22 -2.08 4.76 6.88
C GLY A 22 -1.64 4.29 5.49
N ASP A 23 -0.39 4.56 5.13
CA ASP A 23 0.20 4.10 3.87
C ASP A 23 0.34 2.56 3.83
N ILE A 24 0.85 1.98 4.92
CA ILE A 24 1.06 0.52 5.03
C ILE A 24 -0.26 -0.25 5.12
N GLY A 25 -1.27 0.28 5.82
CA GLY A 25 -2.50 -0.42 6.15
C GLY A 25 -3.56 -0.42 5.04
N THR A 26 -3.55 0.58 4.16
CA THR A 26 -4.50 0.69 3.04
C THR A 26 -4.12 -0.24 1.87
N SER A 27 -2.83 -0.46 1.66
CA SER A 27 -2.30 -1.30 0.58
C SER A 27 -2.86 -2.75 0.58
N PRO A 28 -2.84 -3.50 1.71
CA PRO A 28 -3.45 -4.84 1.76
C PRO A 28 -4.94 -4.87 1.41
N LEU A 29 -5.70 -3.83 1.78
CA LEU A 29 -7.14 -3.75 1.51
C LEU A 29 -7.41 -3.53 0.02
N TYR A 30 -6.62 -2.68 -0.64
CA TYR A 30 -6.69 -2.53 -2.09
C TYR A 30 -6.33 -3.83 -2.80
N THR A 31 -5.22 -4.47 -2.42
CA THR A 31 -4.78 -5.72 -3.06
C THR A 31 -5.81 -6.83 -2.86
N LEU A 32 -6.41 -6.92 -1.66
CA LEU A 32 -7.48 -7.88 -1.39
C LEU A 32 -8.70 -7.65 -2.27
N ARG A 33 -9.11 -6.38 -2.42
CA ARG A 33 -10.20 -6.02 -3.32
C ARG A 33 -9.86 -6.40 -4.75
N GLU A 34 -8.72 -5.97 -5.29
CA GLU A 34 -8.39 -6.19 -6.71
C GLU A 34 -8.25 -7.69 -7.04
N CYS A 35 -7.61 -8.46 -6.16
CA CYS A 35 -7.42 -9.90 -6.37
C CYS A 35 -8.72 -10.71 -6.23
N LEU A 36 -9.66 -10.29 -5.37
CA LEU A 36 -10.92 -11.02 -5.14
C LEU A 36 -12.09 -10.52 -6.01
N SER A 37 -12.03 -9.29 -6.55
CA SER A 37 -13.12 -8.70 -7.36
C SER A 37 -12.84 -8.56 -8.86
N GLY A 38 -11.60 -8.81 -9.31
CA GLY A 38 -11.18 -8.71 -10.72
C GLY A 38 -11.18 -10.03 -11.52
N GLN A 39 -10.97 -9.92 -12.84
CA GLN A 39 -10.93 -11.01 -13.85
C GLN A 39 -9.92 -12.15 -13.57
N PHE A 40 -9.09 -12.02 -12.54
CA PHE A 40 -8.16 -13.04 -12.09
C PHE A 40 -8.75 -14.00 -11.08
N GLY A 41 -9.99 -13.75 -10.63
CA GLY A 41 -10.71 -14.48 -9.59
C GLY A 41 -10.33 -15.95 -9.56
N PHE A 42 -9.34 -16.28 -8.72
CA PHE A 42 -9.38 -17.53 -8.01
C PHE A 42 -10.80 -17.56 -7.45
N GLY A 43 -11.57 -18.62 -7.70
CA GLY A 43 -12.90 -18.70 -7.12
C GLY A 43 -12.81 -18.32 -5.64
N VAL A 44 -13.89 -17.79 -5.05
CA VAL A 44 -13.95 -17.54 -3.60
C VAL A 44 -14.03 -18.90 -2.88
N GLU A 45 -13.03 -19.73 -3.16
CA GLU A 45 -12.76 -21.03 -2.64
C GLU A 45 -11.93 -20.80 -1.38
N ARG A 46 -12.32 -21.52 -0.34
CA ARG A 46 -11.82 -21.35 1.01
C ARG A 46 -10.29 -21.32 1.03
N ASP A 47 -9.66 -22.22 0.30
CA ASP A 47 -8.19 -22.38 0.28
C ASP A 47 -7.47 -21.18 -0.35
N ALA A 48 -8.05 -20.56 -1.38
CA ALA A 48 -7.51 -19.35 -1.99
C ALA A 48 -7.56 -18.16 -1.02
N VAL A 49 -8.66 -18.01 -0.27
CA VAL A 49 -8.82 -16.95 0.74
C VAL A 49 -7.82 -17.14 1.88
N PHE A 50 -7.69 -18.36 2.42
CA PHE A 50 -6.71 -18.69 3.47
C PHE A 50 -5.27 -18.45 3.00
N GLY A 51 -4.95 -18.89 1.78
CA GLY A 51 -3.66 -18.69 1.16
C GLY A 51 -3.27 -17.22 1.01
N PHE A 52 -4.20 -16.42 0.50
CA PHE A 52 -3.99 -15.00 0.29
C PHE A 52 -3.87 -14.20 1.58
N LEU A 53 -4.75 -14.46 2.57
CA LEU A 53 -4.66 -13.85 3.90
C LEU A 53 -3.34 -14.20 4.59
N SER A 54 -2.91 -15.47 4.50
CA SER A 54 -1.62 -15.92 5.02
C SER A 54 -0.45 -15.20 4.37
N LEU A 55 -0.50 -15.01 3.05
CA LEU A 55 0.53 -14.33 2.29
C LEU A 55 0.67 -12.87 2.72
N ILE A 56 -0.44 -12.13 2.83
CA ILE A 56 -0.43 -10.75 3.32
C ILE A 56 0.14 -10.68 4.74
N PHE A 57 -0.34 -11.54 5.63
CA PHE A 57 0.10 -11.56 7.03
C PHE A 57 1.62 -11.76 7.13
N TRP A 58 2.14 -12.83 6.52
CA TRP A 58 3.57 -13.14 6.57
C TRP A 58 4.43 -12.14 5.80
N LEU A 59 3.92 -11.56 4.70
CA LEU A 59 4.62 -10.49 3.98
C LEU A 59 4.79 -9.26 4.89
N LEU A 60 3.76 -8.84 5.63
CA LEU A 60 3.88 -7.73 6.57
C LEU A 60 4.88 -8.05 7.70
N ILE A 61 4.86 -9.26 8.23
CA ILE A 61 5.81 -9.68 9.28
C ILE A 61 7.25 -9.71 8.73
N PHE A 62 7.50 -10.37 7.60
CA PHE A 62 8.86 -10.50 7.08
C PHE A 62 9.41 -9.21 6.49
N VAL A 63 8.61 -8.49 5.71
CA VAL A 63 9.05 -7.26 5.05
C VAL A 63 9.04 -6.12 6.04
N VAL A 64 7.88 -5.73 6.55
CA VAL A 64 7.73 -4.51 7.35
C VAL A 64 8.34 -4.65 8.74
N SER A 65 8.22 -5.82 9.38
CA SER A 65 8.78 -6.00 10.72
C SER A 65 10.23 -6.46 10.66
N ILE A 66 10.51 -7.63 10.10
CA ILE A 66 11.86 -8.22 10.17
C ILE A 66 12.85 -7.44 9.30
N LYS A 67 12.65 -7.36 7.97
CA LYS A 67 13.61 -6.72 7.05
C LYS A 67 13.86 -5.25 7.41
N TYR A 68 12.81 -4.47 7.62
CA TYR A 68 12.99 -3.05 7.93
C TYR A 68 13.64 -2.82 9.30
N LEU A 69 13.22 -3.50 10.37
CA LEU A 69 13.82 -3.28 11.70
C LEU A 69 15.25 -3.82 11.80
N THR A 70 15.54 -4.97 11.19
CA THR A 70 16.85 -5.63 11.33
C THR A 70 17.90 -5.14 10.34
N PHE A 71 17.50 -4.72 9.14
CA PHE A 71 18.47 -4.31 8.11
C PHE A 71 18.38 -2.82 7.83
N VAL A 72 17.21 -2.33 7.44
CA VAL A 72 17.06 -0.95 6.96
C VAL A 72 17.30 0.07 8.08
N MET A 73 16.72 -0.14 9.25
CA MET A 73 16.88 0.76 10.40
C MET A 73 18.25 0.64 11.07
N ARG A 74 19.03 -0.42 10.80
CA ARG A 74 20.42 -0.58 11.29
C ARG A 74 21.45 -0.05 10.31
N ALA A 75 21.07 0.14 9.06
CA ALA A 75 21.89 0.76 8.03
C ALA A 75 21.62 2.28 8.07
N ASP A 76 21.94 2.91 9.19
CA ASP A 76 21.84 4.35 9.38
C ASP A 76 23.23 4.99 9.30
N ASN A 77 23.29 6.23 8.82
CA ASN A 77 24.49 7.05 8.90
C ASN A 77 24.23 8.26 9.76
N ALA A 78 24.67 8.23 11.02
CA ALA A 78 24.49 9.33 11.97
C ALA A 78 23.02 9.81 12.07
N GLY A 79 22.07 8.88 12.05
CA GLY A 79 20.63 9.18 12.11
C GLY A 79 19.97 9.54 10.77
N GLU A 80 20.71 9.62 9.66
CA GLU A 80 20.13 9.77 8.33
C GLU A 80 19.95 8.41 7.63
N GLY A 81 18.70 8.03 7.38
CA GLY A 81 18.33 6.82 6.63
C GLY A 81 17.91 7.14 5.19
N GLY A 82 17.99 6.13 4.31
CA GLY A 82 17.48 6.23 2.94
C GLY A 82 18.47 5.78 1.86
N ILE A 83 17.95 5.56 0.65
CA ILE A 83 18.74 5.09 -0.50
C ILE A 83 19.90 6.04 -0.85
N LEU A 84 19.68 7.36 -0.73
CA LEU A 84 20.67 8.38 -1.09
C LEU A 84 21.80 8.51 -0.05
N THR A 85 21.47 8.35 1.24
CA THR A 85 22.47 8.41 2.32
C THR A 85 23.29 7.12 2.36
N LEU A 86 22.67 5.98 2.14
CA LEU A 86 23.35 4.69 1.98
C LEU A 86 24.26 4.63 0.74
N MET A 87 23.84 5.22 -0.38
CA MET A 87 24.70 5.38 -1.56
C MET A 87 25.93 6.23 -1.24
N SER A 88 25.74 7.37 -0.58
CA SER A 88 26.83 8.28 -0.19
C SER A 88 27.83 7.61 0.76
N LEU A 89 27.35 6.71 1.63
CA LEU A 89 28.22 5.98 2.56
C LEU A 89 28.98 4.83 1.93
N ALA A 90 28.31 4.03 1.09
CA ALA A 90 28.91 2.87 0.44
C ALA A 90 30.06 3.27 -0.52
N GLY A 91 30.11 4.52 -0.96
CA GLY A 91 31.19 5.06 -1.79
C GLY A 91 32.47 5.49 -1.04
N ARG A 92 32.45 5.60 0.30
CA ARG A 92 33.55 6.23 1.07
C ARG A 92 34.80 5.36 1.23
N ASN A 93 34.72 4.06 0.97
CA ASN A 93 35.83 3.12 1.18
C ASN A 93 36.00 2.12 0.02
N THR A 94 35.60 2.50 -1.18
CA THR A 94 35.49 1.59 -2.33
C THR A 94 36.17 2.18 -3.58
N SER A 95 36.59 1.32 -4.51
CA SER A 95 37.27 1.77 -5.74
C SER A 95 36.40 2.74 -6.55
N ALA A 96 37.03 3.64 -7.31
CA ALA A 96 36.32 4.62 -8.13
C ALA A 96 35.28 3.98 -9.09
N ARG A 97 35.58 2.79 -9.61
CA ARG A 97 34.65 2.01 -10.45
C ARG A 97 33.44 1.52 -9.67
N THR A 98 33.64 1.02 -8.46
CA THR A 98 32.56 0.53 -7.60
C THR A 98 31.69 1.69 -7.11
N THR A 99 32.29 2.83 -6.75
CA THR A 99 31.54 4.03 -6.36
C THR A 99 30.65 4.51 -7.51
N SER A 100 31.15 4.54 -8.75
CA SER A 100 30.33 4.87 -9.93
C SER A 100 29.17 3.89 -10.12
N MET A 101 29.41 2.58 -9.96
CA MET A 101 28.36 1.56 -10.03
C MET A 101 27.31 1.72 -8.92
N LEU A 102 27.73 2.03 -7.69
CA LEU A 102 26.82 2.29 -6.56
C LEU A 102 25.97 3.54 -6.78
N VAL A 103 26.55 4.59 -7.35
CA VAL A 103 25.82 5.81 -7.72
C VAL A 103 24.77 5.50 -8.79
N ILE A 104 25.11 4.74 -9.82
CA ILE A 104 24.14 4.33 -10.85
C ILE A 104 23.02 3.49 -10.22
N MET A 105 23.35 2.50 -9.38
CA MET A 105 22.34 1.68 -8.71
C MET A 105 21.41 2.49 -7.82
N GLY A 106 21.94 3.42 -7.03
CA GLY A 106 21.07 4.23 -6.15
C GLY A 106 20.31 5.32 -6.92
N LEU A 107 20.79 5.79 -8.08
CA LEU A 107 19.99 6.64 -8.98
C LEU A 107 18.79 5.87 -9.53
N ILE A 108 19.00 4.60 -9.92
CA ILE A 108 17.92 3.68 -10.31
C ILE A 108 16.97 3.43 -9.13
N GLY A 109 17.50 3.19 -7.93
CA GLY A 109 16.68 3.03 -6.72
C GLY A 109 15.87 4.28 -6.39
N GLY A 110 16.47 5.46 -6.53
CA GLY A 110 15.83 6.75 -6.31
C GLY A 110 14.72 7.04 -7.32
N SER A 111 14.88 6.66 -8.59
CA SER A 111 13.83 6.82 -9.60
C SER A 111 12.65 5.88 -9.36
N PHE A 112 12.89 4.63 -8.96
CA PHE A 112 11.82 3.72 -8.54
C PHE A 112 11.06 4.27 -7.33
N PHE A 113 11.79 4.76 -6.31
CA PHE A 113 11.17 5.38 -5.14
C PHE A 113 10.31 6.60 -5.52
N TYR A 114 10.81 7.45 -6.43
CA TYR A 114 10.05 8.60 -6.92
C TYR A 114 8.78 8.16 -7.68
N GLY A 115 8.86 7.09 -8.47
CA GLY A 115 7.71 6.48 -9.13
C GLY A 115 6.64 6.05 -8.13
N GLU A 116 7.01 5.31 -7.08
CA GLU A 116 6.09 4.85 -6.04
C GLU A 116 5.40 6.02 -5.31
N VAL A 117 6.14 7.09 -5.02
CA VAL A 117 5.61 8.30 -4.35
C VAL A 117 4.56 9.01 -5.21
N VAL A 118 4.68 8.97 -6.54
CA VAL A 118 3.69 9.56 -7.47
C VAL A 118 2.49 8.64 -7.67
N ILE A 119 2.70 7.32 -7.75
CA ILE A 119 1.66 6.33 -8.05
C ILE A 119 0.72 6.13 -6.86
N THR A 120 1.25 6.06 -5.64
CA THR A 120 0.49 5.66 -4.44
C THR A 120 -0.70 6.59 -4.14
N PRO A 121 -0.57 7.93 -4.16
CA PRO A 121 -1.72 8.81 -3.95
C PRO A 121 -2.78 8.64 -5.04
N ALA A 122 -2.38 8.40 -6.29
CA ALA A 122 -3.30 8.24 -7.40
C ALA A 122 -4.12 6.94 -7.26
N ILE A 123 -3.45 5.81 -7.01
CA ILE A 123 -4.14 4.52 -6.81
C ILE A 123 -5.02 4.57 -5.57
N SER A 124 -4.51 5.04 -4.43
CA SER A 124 -5.29 5.06 -3.19
C SER A 124 -6.56 5.92 -3.30
N VAL A 125 -6.51 7.09 -3.93
CA VAL A 125 -7.70 7.96 -4.10
C VAL A 125 -8.68 7.33 -5.09
N MET A 126 -8.18 6.78 -6.20
CA MET A 126 -9.03 6.12 -7.19
C MET A 126 -9.74 4.91 -6.59
N SER A 127 -9.03 4.06 -5.86
CA SER A 127 -9.61 2.89 -5.18
C SER A 127 -10.62 3.26 -4.09
N ALA A 128 -10.40 4.37 -3.38
CA ALA A 128 -11.38 4.88 -2.42
C ALA A 128 -12.68 5.31 -3.12
N ILE A 129 -12.59 6.01 -4.25
CA ILE A 129 -13.76 6.45 -5.02
C ILE A 129 -14.45 5.29 -5.70
N GLU A 130 -13.72 4.33 -6.26
CA GLU A 130 -14.28 3.06 -6.74
C GLU A 130 -15.02 2.32 -5.63
N GLY A 131 -14.61 2.47 -4.37
CA GLY A 131 -15.29 1.86 -3.23
C GLY A 131 -16.72 2.38 -3.07
N LEU A 132 -16.99 3.62 -3.47
CA LEU A 132 -18.32 4.23 -3.44
C LEU A 132 -19.27 3.62 -4.48
N GLU A 133 -18.74 3.05 -5.57
CA GLU A 133 -19.54 2.41 -6.63
C GLU A 133 -20.39 1.25 -6.08
N ILE A 134 -19.93 0.59 -5.02
CA ILE A 134 -20.67 -0.49 -4.34
C ILE A 134 -22.02 -0.01 -3.82
N VAL A 135 -22.10 1.26 -3.40
CA VAL A 135 -23.30 1.87 -2.82
C VAL A 135 -24.03 2.75 -3.83
N ALA A 136 -23.31 3.34 -4.79
CA ALA A 136 -23.85 4.22 -5.81
C ALA A 136 -23.28 3.90 -7.20
N PRO A 137 -23.87 2.93 -7.94
CA PRO A 137 -23.35 2.44 -9.22
C PRO A 137 -23.33 3.48 -10.35
N GLN A 138 -24.05 4.60 -10.18
CA GLN A 138 -24.10 5.69 -11.16
C GLN A 138 -22.82 6.53 -11.19
N LEU A 139 -21.89 6.30 -10.25
CA LEU A 139 -20.63 7.04 -10.16
C LEU A 139 -19.54 6.58 -11.13
N ASP A 140 -19.70 5.47 -11.87
CA ASP A 140 -18.65 4.88 -12.75
C ASP A 140 -17.98 5.93 -13.66
N THR A 141 -18.78 6.73 -14.38
CA THR A 141 -18.27 7.79 -15.27
C THR A 141 -17.58 8.95 -14.52
N TRP A 142 -17.89 9.13 -13.23
CA TRP A 142 -17.39 10.21 -12.39
C TRP A 142 -16.15 9.82 -11.56
N ILE A 143 -15.73 8.55 -11.56
CA ILE A 143 -14.60 8.07 -10.75
C ILE A 143 -13.31 8.85 -11.06
N VAL A 144 -12.95 8.94 -12.34
CA VAL A 144 -11.72 9.62 -12.77
C VAL A 144 -11.79 11.14 -12.54
N PRO A 145 -12.84 11.87 -12.97
CA PRO A 145 -12.97 13.30 -12.68
C PRO A 145 -12.94 13.64 -11.18
N LEU A 146 -13.64 12.84 -10.35
CA LEU A 146 -13.66 13.07 -8.91
C LEU A 146 -12.30 12.82 -8.27
N SER A 147 -11.57 11.80 -8.74
CA SER A 147 -10.21 11.51 -8.27
C SER A 147 -9.26 12.67 -8.54
N ILE A 148 -9.35 13.27 -9.74
CA ILE A 148 -8.56 14.46 -10.10
C ILE A 148 -8.90 15.63 -9.17
N ILE A 149 -10.19 15.90 -8.94
CA ILE A 149 -10.63 16.98 -8.03
C ILE A 149 -10.08 16.77 -6.62
N VAL A 150 -10.22 15.56 -6.07
CA VAL A 150 -9.73 15.22 -4.73
C VAL A 150 -8.21 15.39 -4.65
N LEU A 151 -7.45 14.87 -5.62
CA LEU A 151 -5.99 15.03 -5.66
C LEU A 151 -5.59 16.50 -5.76
N THR A 152 -6.23 17.28 -6.64
CA THR A 152 -5.95 18.72 -6.77
C THR A 152 -6.19 19.45 -5.45
N LEU A 153 -7.31 19.19 -4.78
CA LEU A 153 -7.63 19.81 -3.49
C LEU A 153 -6.63 19.40 -2.40
N LEU A 154 -6.25 18.11 -2.33
CA LEU A 154 -5.26 17.61 -1.38
C LEU A 154 -3.90 18.30 -1.58
N PHE A 155 -3.40 18.36 -2.82
CA PHE A 155 -2.14 19.05 -3.13
C PHE A 155 -2.22 20.57 -2.90
N MET A 156 -3.37 21.19 -3.16
CA MET A 156 -3.59 22.61 -2.85
C MET A 156 -3.53 22.92 -1.36
N ILE A 157 -3.95 22.00 -0.49
CA ILE A 157 -3.84 22.14 0.97
C ILE A 157 -2.40 21.89 1.41
N GLN A 158 -1.73 20.88 0.84
CA GLN A 158 -0.35 20.52 1.18
C GLN A 158 0.66 21.65 0.90
N LYS A 159 0.40 22.54 -0.07
CA LYS A 159 1.28 23.69 -0.36
C LYS A 159 1.48 24.64 0.82
N HIS A 160 0.55 24.67 1.78
CA HIS A 160 0.61 25.52 2.97
C HIS A 160 1.34 24.84 4.15
N GLY A 161 1.88 23.64 3.94
CA GLY A 161 2.66 22.89 4.92
C GLY A 161 2.07 21.51 5.22
N THR A 162 2.91 20.49 5.18
CA THR A 162 2.56 19.09 5.48
C THR A 162 2.16 18.87 6.93
N GLY A 163 2.61 19.74 7.85
CA GLY A 163 2.27 19.66 9.28
C GLY A 163 0.78 19.86 9.59
N MET A 164 0.05 20.64 8.79
CA MET A 164 -1.39 20.82 8.98
C MET A 164 -2.16 19.57 8.52
N VAL A 165 -1.73 18.97 7.40
CA VAL A 165 -2.33 17.72 6.89
C VAL A 165 -2.11 16.59 7.87
N GLY A 166 -0.90 16.41 8.39
CA GLY A 166 -0.61 15.35 9.39
C GLY A 166 -1.47 15.44 10.65
N LYS A 167 -1.77 16.66 11.13
CA LYS A 167 -2.63 16.87 12.30
C LYS A 167 -4.09 16.51 12.06
N LEU A 168 -4.61 16.77 10.86
CA LEU A 168 -5.98 16.41 10.48
C LEU A 168 -6.11 14.91 10.16
N PHE A 169 -5.09 14.33 9.52
CA PHE A 169 -5.12 12.95 9.06
C PHE A 169 -5.00 11.96 10.22
N ALA A 170 -4.21 12.27 11.24
CA ALA A 170 -3.96 11.32 12.32
C ALA A 170 -5.21 10.90 13.12
N PRO A 171 -6.12 11.80 13.54
CA PRO A 171 -7.37 11.42 14.18
C PRO A 171 -8.29 10.61 13.27
N ILE A 172 -8.35 10.96 11.98
CA ILE A 172 -9.16 10.24 10.97
C ILE A 172 -8.65 8.81 10.83
N MET A 173 -7.33 8.65 10.67
CA MET A 173 -6.68 7.33 10.55
C MET A 173 -6.86 6.49 11.81
N LEU A 174 -6.71 7.08 13.00
CA LEU A 174 -6.96 6.37 14.25
C LEU A 174 -8.41 5.86 14.32
N THR A 175 -9.37 6.73 14.00
CA THR A 175 -10.79 6.37 13.98
C THR A 175 -11.06 5.24 12.98
N TRP A 176 -10.48 5.32 11.79
CA TRP A 176 -10.59 4.30 10.77
C TRP A 176 -10.00 2.95 11.21
N PHE A 177 -8.81 2.95 11.82
CA PHE A 177 -8.20 1.73 12.37
C PHE A 177 -9.03 1.12 13.51
N LEU A 178 -9.62 1.96 14.37
CA LEU A 178 -10.51 1.48 15.42
C LEU A 178 -11.76 0.80 14.83
N ILE A 179 -12.35 1.39 13.79
CA ILE A 179 -13.49 0.78 13.08
C ILE A 179 -13.08 -0.56 12.49
N LEU A 180 -11.94 -0.64 11.79
CA LEU A 180 -11.42 -1.89 11.24
C LEU A 180 -11.12 -2.92 12.33
N ALA A 181 -10.57 -2.51 13.47
CA ALA A 181 -10.28 -3.42 14.58
C ALA A 181 -11.57 -4.01 15.15
N VAL A 182 -12.61 -3.20 15.35
CA VAL A 182 -13.91 -3.66 15.86
C VAL A 182 -14.60 -4.58 14.85
N LEU A 183 -14.65 -4.20 13.57
CA LEU A 183 -15.24 -5.01 12.51
C LEU A 183 -14.47 -6.32 12.27
N GLY A 184 -13.14 -6.24 12.32
CA GLY A 184 -12.25 -7.39 12.21
C GLY A 184 -12.43 -8.36 13.38
N LEU A 185 -12.46 -7.85 14.61
CA LEU A 185 -12.68 -8.67 15.80
C LEU A 185 -14.05 -9.36 15.76
N ARG A 186 -15.11 -8.63 15.37
CA ARG A 186 -16.45 -9.21 15.17
C ARG A 186 -16.42 -10.33 14.12
N SER A 187 -15.68 -10.13 13.03
CA SER A 187 -15.55 -11.13 11.95
C SER A 187 -14.77 -12.37 12.41
N ILE A 188 -13.72 -12.19 13.20
CA ILE A 188 -12.93 -13.29 13.78
C ILE A 188 -13.78 -14.12 14.75
N ILE A 189 -14.58 -13.47 15.60
CA ILE A 189 -15.48 -14.18 16.53
C ILE A 189 -16.53 -14.99 15.75
N ALA A 190 -17.07 -14.44 14.66
CA ALA A 190 -18.04 -15.13 13.83
C ALA A 190 -17.43 -16.31 13.03
N ASN A 191 -16.17 -16.20 12.61
CA ASN A 191 -15.48 -17.22 11.82
C ASN A 191 -14.05 -17.45 12.37
N PRO A 192 -13.91 -18.17 13.50
CA PRO A 192 -12.62 -18.35 14.16
C PRO A 192 -11.62 -19.14 13.30
N GLU A 193 -12.12 -19.90 12.34
CA GLU A 193 -11.31 -20.63 11.36
C GLU A 193 -10.36 -19.70 10.59
N VAL A 194 -10.69 -18.41 10.42
CA VAL A 194 -9.83 -17.43 9.73
C VAL A 194 -8.42 -17.36 10.33
N LEU A 195 -8.27 -17.68 11.62
CA LEU A 195 -6.98 -17.71 12.31
C LEU A 195 -6.04 -18.79 11.76
N HIS A 196 -6.55 -19.81 11.04
CA HIS A 196 -5.71 -20.76 10.32
C HIS A 196 -4.85 -20.09 9.26
N ALA A 197 -5.25 -18.92 8.72
CA ALA A 197 -4.44 -18.14 7.79
C ALA A 197 -3.09 -17.70 8.40
N LEU A 198 -2.96 -17.65 9.73
CA LEU A 198 -1.68 -17.37 10.39
C LEU A 198 -0.64 -18.46 10.14
N ASN A 199 -1.03 -19.67 9.77
CA ASN A 199 -0.10 -20.73 9.43
C ASN A 199 0.54 -20.46 8.04
N PRO A 200 1.88 -20.30 7.94
CA PRO A 200 2.56 -19.97 6.68
C PRO A 200 2.43 -21.05 5.61
N VAL A 201 2.05 -22.27 5.99
CA VAL A 201 1.78 -23.36 5.04
C VAL A 201 0.73 -22.96 4.02
N TRP A 202 -0.28 -22.17 4.39
CA TRP A 202 -1.29 -21.67 3.45
C TRP A 202 -0.68 -20.74 2.40
N ALA A 203 0.18 -19.79 2.81
CA ALA A 203 0.89 -18.92 1.87
C ALA A 203 1.78 -19.72 0.90
N VAL A 204 2.50 -20.72 1.39
CA VAL A 204 3.38 -21.56 0.57
C VAL A 204 2.57 -22.39 -0.43
N ARG A 205 1.48 -23.04 0.01
CA ARG A 205 0.59 -23.82 -0.87
C ARG A 205 -0.01 -22.94 -1.95
N PHE A 206 -0.54 -21.78 -1.56
CA PHE A 206 -1.08 -20.79 -2.49
C PHE A 206 -0.04 -20.36 -3.54
N PHE A 207 1.18 -20.07 -3.10
CA PHE A 207 2.25 -19.68 -4.02
C PHE A 207 2.65 -20.79 -4.98
N LEU A 208 2.68 -22.05 -4.53
CA LEU A 208 3.02 -23.20 -5.37
C LEU A 208 1.92 -23.54 -6.37
N GLU A 209 0.66 -23.49 -5.94
CA GLU A 209 -0.51 -23.83 -6.74
C GLU A 209 -0.81 -22.77 -7.81
N TYR A 210 -0.66 -21.50 -7.45
CA TYR A 210 -0.87 -20.39 -8.38
C TYR A 210 0.41 -19.85 -9.00
N LYS A 211 1.56 -20.51 -8.80
CA LYS A 211 2.89 -20.09 -9.29
C LYS A 211 2.86 -19.67 -10.76
N ASN A 212 2.27 -20.52 -11.61
CA ASN A 212 2.22 -20.29 -13.05
C ASN A 212 1.28 -19.12 -13.42
N ARG A 213 0.20 -18.92 -12.66
CA ARG A 213 -0.78 -17.85 -12.90
C ARG A 213 -0.25 -16.50 -12.39
N ILE A 214 0.40 -16.48 -11.23
CA ILE A 214 1.04 -15.30 -10.63
C ILE A 214 2.20 -14.82 -11.51
N VAL A 215 3.09 -15.72 -11.94
CA VAL A 215 4.21 -15.38 -12.85
C VAL A 215 3.68 -14.89 -14.21
N TYR A 216 2.60 -15.47 -14.72
CA TYR A 216 1.95 -15.01 -15.94
C TYR A 216 1.32 -13.61 -15.80
N CYS A 217 0.72 -13.30 -14.65
CA CYS A 217 0.14 -11.98 -14.36
C CYS A 217 1.22 -10.90 -14.20
N ILE A 218 2.31 -11.22 -13.50
CA ILE A 218 3.46 -10.31 -13.33
C ILE A 218 4.17 -10.09 -14.69
N GLY A 219 4.32 -11.16 -15.49
CA GLY A 219 4.97 -11.11 -16.81
C GLY A 219 4.19 -10.36 -17.89
N ARG A 220 2.88 -10.16 -17.72
CA ARG A 220 2.05 -9.32 -18.62
C ARG A 220 1.74 -7.92 -18.09
N GLY A 221 2.30 -7.56 -16.94
CA GLY A 221 2.40 -6.19 -16.44
C GLY A 221 1.11 -5.39 -16.49
N GLY A 222 0.37 -5.38 -15.38
CA GLY A 222 -0.32 -4.18 -14.87
C GLY A 222 -1.27 -3.40 -15.80
N ALA A 223 -1.64 -3.92 -16.96
CA ALA A 223 -2.69 -3.36 -17.78
C ALA A 223 -4.02 -3.73 -17.12
N VAL A 224 -4.38 -2.96 -16.10
CA VAL A 224 -5.78 -2.79 -15.74
C VAL A 224 -6.45 -2.26 -17.00
N ASP A 225 -7.00 -3.16 -17.80
CA ASP A 225 -7.68 -2.87 -19.04
C ASP A 225 -9.00 -2.19 -18.70
N TYR A 226 -8.94 -0.91 -18.33
CA TYR A 226 -10.12 -0.05 -18.14
C TYR A 226 -11.00 -0.01 -19.40
N ARG A 227 -10.44 -0.32 -20.58
CA ARG A 227 -11.19 -0.37 -21.83
C ARG A 227 -12.15 -1.56 -21.91
N ARG A 228 -11.93 -2.63 -21.13
CA ARG A 228 -12.84 -3.81 -21.10
C ARG A 228 -14.01 -3.70 -20.13
N ARG A 229 -14.01 -2.80 -19.14
CA ARG A 229 -15.19 -2.60 -18.26
C ARG A 229 -16.37 -1.98 -19.01
N GLY A 230 -16.13 -1.14 -20.03
CA GLY A 230 -17.19 -0.54 -20.85
C GLY A 230 -17.76 -1.42 -21.97
N VAL A 231 -17.03 -2.44 -22.43
CA VAL A 231 -17.45 -3.25 -23.60
C VAL A 231 -18.16 -4.55 -23.19
N VAL A 232 -17.83 -5.14 -22.03
CA VAL A 232 -18.42 -6.42 -21.62
C VAL A 232 -19.85 -6.29 -21.06
N ARG A 233 -20.27 -5.12 -20.57
CA ARG A 233 -21.69 -4.89 -20.19
C ARG A 233 -22.63 -4.67 -21.38
N ARG A 234 -22.14 -4.47 -22.61
CA ARG A 234 -23.01 -4.22 -23.79
C ARG A 234 -23.50 -5.48 -24.53
N TYR A 235 -23.11 -6.69 -24.13
CA TYR A 235 -23.55 -7.93 -24.77
C TYR A 235 -24.05 -8.98 -23.76
N GLY A 236 -24.79 -8.53 -22.74
CA GLY A 236 -25.45 -9.40 -21.75
C GLY A 236 -26.98 -9.33 -21.76
N THR A 237 -27.58 -8.78 -22.83
CA THR A 237 -29.04 -8.72 -22.99
C THR A 237 -29.37 -9.06 -24.43
N LEU A 238 -29.37 -10.36 -24.76
CA LEU A 238 -30.09 -10.96 -25.91
C LEU A 238 -29.94 -12.48 -25.84
N ARG A 239 -30.62 -13.09 -24.88
CA ARG A 239 -31.50 -14.27 -25.02
C ARG A 239 -32.02 -14.69 -23.65
#